data_AF-A0A1I4BQM0-F1
#
_entry.id   AF-A0A1I4BQM0-F1
#
_cell.length_a   1.000
_cell.length_b   1.000
_cell.length_c   1.000
_cell.angle_alpha   90.00
_cell.angle_beta   90.00
_cell.angle_gamma   90.00
#
_symmetry.space_group_name_H-M   'P 1'
#
loop_
_entity.id
_entity.type
_entity.pdbx_description
1 polymer ?
#
loop_
_entity_poly.entity_id
_entity_poly.type
_entity_poly.pdbx_seq_one_letter_code
_entity_poly.pdbx_strand_id
1 'polypeptide(L)'
;MSTPTAPADPAKRVLPADSKTAGITVLAFTVLLYLVELVDAGLHHRLDDEGIVPRTLVGLDGVAWAPLLHGSWGHLFANTIPVLVFGFLALASGLGRWLAVTGLIWVVSGLGVWLTGDSGTSTIGASGLAFGWLAYLLVRGLFNRAFGQLVVAAGLLLVWGGTLWGLLPGNPGISWQAHLFGALGGVLAAWFAAAADRSKARKRLA
;
A
#
# COMPACT_ATOMS: atom_id res chain seq x y z
N MET A 1 -30.86 33.33 1.45
CA MET A 1 -29.40 33.39 1.68
C MET A 1 -28.93 31.99 2.04
N SER A 2 -28.36 31.27 1.08
CA SER A 2 -27.74 29.97 1.32
C SER A 2 -26.37 30.20 1.95
N THR A 3 -26.19 29.79 3.19
CA THR A 3 -24.88 29.72 3.85
C THR A 3 -23.96 28.85 3.00
N PRO A 4 -22.76 29.33 2.59
CA PRO A 4 -21.79 28.47 1.92
C PRO A 4 -21.46 27.31 2.85
N THR A 5 -21.75 26.09 2.42
CA THR A 5 -21.32 24.86 3.11
C THR A 5 -19.82 24.95 3.31
N ALA A 6 -19.36 24.88 4.56
CA ALA A 6 -17.93 24.90 4.87
C ALA A 6 -17.20 23.86 4.00
N PRO A 7 -16.04 24.20 3.40
CA PRO A 7 -15.33 23.29 2.52
C PRO A 7 -15.05 21.98 3.25
N ALA A 8 -15.36 20.86 2.59
CA ALA A 8 -15.19 19.53 3.16
C ALA A 8 -13.74 19.33 3.62
N ASP A 9 -13.56 18.89 4.88
CA ASP A 9 -12.25 18.65 5.48
C ASP A 9 -11.42 17.68 4.60
N PRO A 10 -10.29 18.13 4.03
CA PRO A 10 -9.42 17.31 3.19
C PRO A 10 -9.01 15.98 3.83
N ALA A 11 -8.89 15.93 5.16
CA ALA A 11 -8.53 14.72 5.90
C ALA A 11 -9.66 13.67 5.92
N LYS A 12 -10.91 14.11 5.75
CA LYS A 12 -12.12 13.26 5.82
C LYS A 12 -12.63 12.81 4.47
N ARG A 13 -11.98 13.21 3.36
CA ARG A 13 -12.34 12.76 2.01
C ARG A 13 -12.32 11.24 1.88
N VAL A 14 -13.28 10.73 1.11
CA VAL A 14 -13.39 9.31 0.79
C VAL A 14 -12.72 9.00 -0.55
N LEU A 15 -13.01 9.82 -1.56
CA LEU A 15 -12.45 9.74 -2.91
C LEU A 15 -11.40 10.84 -3.15
N PRO A 16 -10.48 10.64 -4.11
CA PRO A 16 -9.55 11.67 -4.55
C PRO A 16 -10.26 12.92 -5.04
N ALA A 17 -9.77 14.09 -4.61
CA ALA A 17 -10.29 15.38 -5.05
C ALA A 17 -10.17 15.57 -6.57
N ASP A 18 -9.06 15.10 -7.14
CA ASP A 18 -8.85 14.98 -8.57
C ASP A 18 -8.77 13.49 -8.92
N SER A 19 -9.93 12.90 -9.24
CA SER A 19 -10.04 11.48 -9.58
C SER A 19 -9.34 11.14 -10.89
N LYS A 20 -9.21 12.09 -11.82
CA LYS A 20 -8.50 11.87 -13.08
C LYS A 20 -7.01 11.70 -12.82
N THR A 21 -6.41 12.63 -12.09
CA THR A 21 -4.99 12.54 -11.73
C THR A 21 -4.73 11.29 -10.89
N ALA A 22 -5.59 10.98 -9.92
CA ALA A 22 -5.42 9.77 -9.12
C ALA A 22 -5.51 8.48 -9.95
N GLY A 23 -6.46 8.41 -10.88
CA GLY A 23 -6.59 7.29 -11.82
C GLY A 23 -5.34 7.14 -12.69
N ILE A 24 -4.84 8.24 -13.26
CA ILE A 24 -3.60 8.24 -14.05
C ILE A 24 -2.41 7.78 -13.19
N THR A 25 -2.27 8.26 -11.96
CA THR A 25 -1.16 7.88 -11.07
C THR A 25 -1.13 6.37 -10.83
N VAL A 26 -2.26 5.78 -10.46
CA VAL A 26 -2.30 4.35 -10.11
C VAL A 26 -2.22 3.47 -11.36
N LEU A 27 -2.82 3.91 -12.47
CA LEU A 27 -2.66 3.24 -13.75
C LEU A 27 -1.19 3.28 -14.22
N ALA A 28 -0.51 4.42 -14.10
CA ALA A 28 0.90 4.54 -14.44
C ALA A 28 1.78 3.63 -13.57
N PHE A 29 1.52 3.56 -12.26
CA PHE A 29 2.21 2.61 -11.39
C PHE A 29 1.94 1.16 -11.79
N THR A 30 0.69 0.82 -12.11
CA THR A 30 0.32 -0.53 -12.56
C THR A 30 1.00 -0.87 -13.89
N VAL A 31 1.00 0.04 -14.86
CA VAL A 31 1.69 -0.13 -16.15
C VAL A 31 3.19 -0.32 -15.95
N LEU A 32 3.81 0.42 -15.01
CA LEU A 32 5.21 0.21 -14.65
C LEU A 32 5.47 -1.24 -14.20
N LEU A 33 4.62 -1.82 -13.36
CA LEU A 33 4.77 -3.22 -12.93
C LEU A 33 4.72 -4.19 -14.13
N TYR A 34 3.82 -3.95 -15.08
CA TYR A 34 3.73 -4.76 -16.30
C TYR A 34 4.94 -4.61 -17.22
N LEU A 35 5.48 -3.39 -17.32
CA LEU A 35 6.70 -3.15 -18.10
C LEU A 35 7.91 -3.83 -17.47
N VAL A 36 8.02 -3.80 -16.14
CA VAL A 36 9.08 -4.52 -15.41
C VAL A 36 8.96 -6.03 -15.63
N GLU A 37 7.78 -6.61 -15.48
CA GLU A 37 7.53 -8.04 -15.75
C GLU A 37 7.85 -8.42 -17.21
N LEU A 38 7.47 -7.57 -18.17
CA LEU A 38 7.75 -7.80 -19.58
C LEU A 38 9.26 -7.83 -19.86
N VAL A 39 10.00 -6.89 -19.26
CA VAL A 39 11.46 -6.86 -19.36
C VAL A 39 12.06 -8.10 -18.70
N ASP A 40 11.59 -8.46 -17.51
CA ASP A 40 12.06 -9.64 -16.77
C ASP A 40 11.85 -10.95 -17.54
N ALA A 41 10.67 -11.12 -18.14
CA ALA A 41 10.37 -12.25 -19.01
C ALA A 41 11.34 -12.34 -20.22
N GLY A 42 11.72 -11.19 -20.79
CA GLY A 42 12.73 -11.10 -21.84
C GLY A 42 14.16 -11.39 -21.37
N LEU A 43 14.43 -11.24 -20.08
CA LEU A 43 15.71 -11.52 -19.42
C LEU A 43 15.79 -12.94 -18.83
N HIS A 44 14.83 -13.82 -19.13
CA HIS A 44 14.72 -15.16 -18.55
C HIS A 44 14.56 -15.15 -17.03
N HIS A 45 13.76 -14.22 -16.50
CA HIS A 45 13.41 -14.12 -15.08
C HIS A 45 14.58 -13.83 -14.13
N ARG A 46 15.62 -13.16 -14.64
CA ARG A 46 16.81 -12.82 -13.86
C ARG A 46 16.57 -11.71 -12.85
N LEU A 47 15.54 -10.89 -13.00
CA LEU A 47 15.23 -9.83 -12.03
C LEU A 47 14.55 -10.40 -10.77
N ASP A 48 14.00 -11.61 -10.81
CA ASP A 48 13.44 -12.29 -9.63
C ASP A 48 14.49 -12.51 -8.52
N ASP A 49 15.76 -12.60 -8.91
CA ASP A 49 16.91 -12.75 -8.00
C ASP A 49 17.19 -11.46 -7.19
N GLU A 50 16.67 -10.30 -7.62
CA GLU A 50 16.84 -8.98 -6.98
C GLU A 50 15.78 -8.71 -5.87
N GLY A 51 15.14 -9.77 -5.38
CA GLY A 51 14.17 -9.72 -4.30
C GLY A 51 14.79 -9.55 -2.91
N ILE A 52 13.93 -9.48 -1.89
CA ILE A 52 14.38 -9.39 -0.50
C ILE A 52 14.86 -10.78 -0.04
N VAL A 53 16.17 -10.92 0.19
CA VAL A 53 16.77 -12.12 0.81
C VAL A 53 16.99 -11.87 2.30
N PRO A 54 16.27 -12.58 3.20
CA PRO A 54 16.28 -12.29 4.63
C PRO A 54 17.66 -12.35 5.27
N ARG A 55 17.97 -11.34 6.10
CA ARG A 55 19.17 -11.24 6.94
C ARG A 55 20.50 -11.32 6.18
N THR A 56 20.53 -10.87 4.92
CA THR A 56 21.75 -10.75 4.10
C THR A 56 22.00 -9.31 3.69
N LEU A 57 23.26 -8.89 3.55
CA LEU A 57 23.57 -7.53 3.07
C LEU A 57 23.16 -7.33 1.61
N VAL A 58 23.35 -8.35 0.77
CA VAL A 58 22.95 -8.31 -0.65
C VAL A 58 21.44 -8.18 -0.75
N GLY A 59 20.64 -9.01 -0.08
CA GLY A 59 19.17 -8.91 -0.16
C GLY A 59 18.53 -7.72 0.54
N LEU A 60 19.30 -6.79 1.11
CA LEU A 60 18.76 -5.59 1.74
C LEU A 60 18.35 -4.55 0.70
N ASP A 61 19.04 -4.45 -0.43
CA ASP A 61 18.65 -3.55 -1.52
C ASP A 61 17.35 -4.00 -2.21
N GLY A 62 17.02 -5.29 -2.14
CA GLY A 62 15.73 -5.85 -2.50
C GLY A 62 14.55 -5.15 -1.82
N VAL A 63 14.75 -4.47 -0.68
CA VAL A 63 13.70 -3.60 -0.09
C VAL A 63 13.25 -2.51 -1.06
N ALA A 64 14.16 -1.98 -1.88
CA ALA A 64 13.85 -0.97 -2.89
C ALA A 64 13.17 -1.56 -4.13
N TRP A 65 13.51 -2.80 -4.52
CA TRP A 65 13.10 -3.38 -5.81
C TRP A 65 11.91 -4.32 -5.71
N ALA A 66 11.80 -5.09 -4.63
CA ALA A 66 10.86 -6.20 -4.51
C ALA A 66 9.41 -5.86 -4.87
N PRO A 67 8.83 -4.71 -4.46
CA PRO A 67 7.45 -4.39 -4.84
C PRO A 67 7.21 -4.14 -6.33
N LEU A 68 8.28 -3.97 -7.13
CA LEU A 68 8.21 -3.80 -8.58
C LEU A 68 8.33 -5.13 -9.34
N LEU A 69 8.90 -6.15 -8.71
CA LEU A 69 9.23 -7.45 -9.30
C LEU A 69 8.12 -8.47 -9.04
N HIS A 70 7.87 -9.40 -9.97
CA HIS A 70 6.87 -10.46 -9.80
C HIS A 70 7.38 -11.78 -10.39
N GLY A 71 7.35 -12.87 -9.63
CA GLY A 71 7.86 -14.15 -10.13
C GLY A 71 7.00 -14.86 -11.18
N SER A 72 5.97 -14.20 -11.71
CA SER A 72 5.14 -14.67 -12.85
C SER A 72 4.05 -13.66 -13.21
N TRP A 73 3.56 -13.75 -14.45
CA TRP A 73 2.32 -13.09 -14.89
C TRP A 73 1.12 -13.36 -13.99
N GLY A 74 0.94 -14.60 -13.52
CA GLY A 74 -0.16 -14.95 -12.61
C GLY A 74 -0.06 -14.20 -11.27
N HIS A 75 1.16 -14.06 -10.75
CA HIS A 75 1.41 -13.27 -9.55
C HIS A 75 1.12 -11.78 -9.77
N LEU A 76 1.54 -11.19 -10.90
CA LEU A 76 1.22 -9.81 -11.26
C LEU A 76 -0.30 -9.57 -11.46
N PHE A 77 -1.00 -10.50 -12.11
CA PHE A 77 -2.45 -10.42 -12.30
C PHE A 77 -3.20 -10.45 -10.96
N ALA A 78 -2.77 -11.30 -10.02
CA ALA A 78 -3.36 -11.35 -8.68
C ALA A 78 -3.21 -10.01 -7.91
N ASN A 79 -2.15 -9.25 -8.18
CA ASN A 79 -1.90 -7.95 -7.55
C ASN A 79 -2.62 -6.77 -8.24
N THR A 80 -3.00 -6.93 -9.52
CA THR A 80 -3.49 -5.82 -10.35
C THR A 80 -4.73 -5.14 -9.75
N ILE A 81 -5.77 -5.90 -9.39
CA ILE A 81 -7.01 -5.33 -8.84
C ILE A 81 -6.79 -4.68 -7.45
N PRO A 82 -6.12 -5.35 -6.48
CA PRO A 82 -5.76 -4.72 -5.21
C PRO A 82 -4.97 -3.41 -5.37
N VAL A 83 -3.96 -3.38 -6.25
CA VAL A 83 -3.15 -2.18 -6.51
C VAL A 83 -4.02 -1.05 -7.08
N LEU A 84 -4.83 -1.35 -8.10
CA LEU A 84 -5.71 -0.35 -8.72
C LEU A 84 -6.70 0.25 -7.73
N VAL A 85 -7.41 -0.60 -6.97
CA VAL A 85 -8.48 -0.14 -6.07
C VAL A 85 -7.90 0.55 -4.83
N PHE A 86 -6.98 -0.10 -4.12
CA PHE A 86 -6.50 0.42 -2.84
C PHE A 86 -5.54 1.60 -3.05
N GLY A 87 -4.70 1.54 -4.08
CA GLY A 87 -3.84 2.66 -4.48
C GLY A 87 -4.67 3.91 -4.81
N PHE A 88 -5.77 3.75 -5.55
CA PHE A 88 -6.66 4.85 -5.92
C PHE A 88 -7.35 5.46 -4.70
N LEU A 89 -7.91 4.63 -3.81
CA LEU A 89 -8.58 5.12 -2.61
C LEU A 89 -7.59 5.77 -1.62
N ALA A 90 -6.33 5.33 -1.59
CA ALA A 90 -5.27 5.91 -0.77
C ALA A 90 -4.88 7.33 -1.25
N LEU A 91 -5.16 7.69 -2.51
CA LEU A 91 -4.97 9.04 -3.06
C LEU A 91 -6.05 10.04 -2.63
N ALA A 92 -7.01 9.65 -1.78
CA ALA A 92 -8.09 10.53 -1.29
C ALA A 92 -7.59 11.85 -0.67
N SER A 93 -6.42 11.83 -0.03
CA SER A 93 -5.78 13.00 0.56
C SER A 93 -4.70 13.66 -0.31
N GLY A 94 -4.57 13.23 -1.58
CA GLY A 94 -3.63 13.77 -2.56
C GLY A 94 -2.30 13.04 -2.66
N LEU A 95 -1.56 13.32 -3.75
CA LEU A 95 -0.33 12.62 -4.14
C LEU A 95 0.76 12.67 -3.05
N GLY A 96 0.99 13.83 -2.43
CA GLY A 96 2.02 13.94 -1.38
C GLY A 96 1.76 13.05 -0.17
N ARG A 97 0.48 12.89 0.24
CA ARG A 97 0.14 11.93 1.30
C ARG A 97 0.30 10.50 0.82
N TRP A 98 -0.14 10.21 -0.39
CA TRP A 98 -0.02 8.88 -0.96
C TRP A 98 1.43 8.42 -1.07
N LEU A 99 2.36 9.29 -1.49
CA LEU A 99 3.79 8.99 -1.52
C LEU A 99 4.34 8.69 -0.12
N ALA A 100 3.99 9.48 0.89
CA ALA A 100 4.42 9.24 2.26
C ALA A 100 3.86 7.94 2.85
N VAL A 101 2.57 7.65 2.60
CA VAL A 101 1.91 6.41 3.04
C VAL A 101 2.55 5.21 2.35
N THR A 102 2.69 5.26 1.02
CA THR A 102 3.26 4.18 0.21
C THR A 102 4.72 3.93 0.59
N GLY A 103 5.54 4.97 0.72
CA GLY A 103 6.94 4.85 1.11
C GLY A 103 7.12 4.25 2.51
N LEU A 104 6.26 4.62 3.48
CA LEU A 104 6.30 4.02 4.80
C LEU A 104 5.92 2.54 4.77
N ILE A 105 4.85 2.17 4.07
CA ILE A 105 4.43 0.78 3.90
C ILE A 105 5.55 -0.03 3.22
N TRP A 106 6.12 0.50 2.15
CA TRP A 106 7.19 -0.12 1.37
C TRP A 106 8.38 -0.48 2.25
N VAL A 107 8.89 0.48 3.01
CA VAL A 107 10.05 0.30 3.88
C VAL A 107 9.73 -0.64 5.05
N VAL A 108 8.58 -0.45 5.73
CA VAL A 108 8.20 -1.30 6.87
C VAL A 108 7.97 -2.74 6.43
N SER A 109 7.27 -2.95 5.31
CA SER A 109 7.07 -4.26 4.71
C SER A 109 8.40 -4.92 4.36
N GLY A 110 9.26 -4.21 3.61
CA GLY A 110 10.52 -4.77 3.14
C GLY A 110 11.49 -5.09 4.28
N LEU A 111 11.66 -4.19 5.24
CA LEU A 111 12.50 -4.44 6.42
C LEU A 111 11.91 -5.54 7.31
N GLY A 112 10.59 -5.61 7.41
CA GLY A 112 9.90 -6.70 8.10
C GLY A 112 10.22 -8.07 7.52
N VAL A 113 10.12 -8.21 6.20
CA VAL A 113 10.54 -9.41 5.47
C VAL A 113 12.03 -9.68 5.66
N TRP A 114 12.88 -8.67 5.50
CA TRP A 114 14.33 -8.84 5.63
C TRP A 114 14.73 -9.35 7.03
N LEU A 115 14.08 -8.86 8.09
CA LEU A 115 14.36 -9.27 9.46
C LEU A 115 13.79 -10.65 9.79
N THR A 116 12.56 -10.95 9.35
CA THR A 116 11.75 -12.06 9.87
C THR A 116 11.44 -13.16 8.85
N GLY A 117 11.76 -12.95 7.58
CA GLY A 117 11.57 -13.94 6.52
C GLY A 117 12.40 -15.20 6.74
N ASP A 118 11.98 -16.29 6.10
CA ASP A 118 12.66 -17.58 6.22
C ASP A 118 13.99 -17.56 5.48
N SER A 119 15.04 -18.13 6.08
CA SER A 119 16.37 -18.15 5.47
C SER A 119 16.35 -18.92 4.14
N GLY A 120 17.08 -18.44 3.14
CA GLY A 120 17.14 -19.08 1.81
C GLY A 120 15.91 -18.81 0.94
N THR A 121 15.03 -17.91 1.34
CA THR A 121 13.92 -17.43 0.50
C THR A 121 14.23 -16.08 -0.13
N SER A 122 13.57 -15.78 -1.25
CA SER A 122 13.51 -14.44 -1.85
C SER A 122 12.05 -14.01 -1.90
N THR A 123 11.77 -12.76 -1.53
CA THR A 123 10.42 -12.19 -1.59
C THR A 123 10.37 -11.02 -2.57
N ILE A 124 9.43 -11.11 -3.51
CA ILE A 124 9.07 -10.09 -4.50
C ILE A 124 7.54 -9.95 -4.56
N GLY A 125 7.05 -8.87 -5.15
CA GLY A 125 5.64 -8.62 -5.39
C GLY A 125 5.08 -7.39 -4.69
N ALA A 126 4.09 -6.77 -5.32
CA ALA A 126 3.42 -5.57 -4.81
C ALA A 126 2.44 -5.84 -3.64
N SER A 127 2.28 -7.09 -3.21
CA SER A 127 1.22 -7.47 -2.26
C SER A 127 1.43 -6.84 -0.88
N GLY A 128 2.67 -6.65 -0.43
CA GLY A 128 2.96 -5.90 0.80
C GLY A 128 2.40 -4.47 0.76
N LEU A 129 2.49 -3.79 -0.39
CA LEU A 129 1.86 -2.49 -0.60
C LEU A 129 0.33 -2.58 -0.58
N ALA A 130 -0.24 -3.59 -1.25
CA ALA A 130 -1.69 -3.79 -1.26
C ALA A 130 -2.26 -4.02 0.14
N PHE A 131 -1.64 -4.86 0.97
CA PHE A 131 -2.04 -5.07 2.36
C PHE A 131 -1.87 -3.82 3.21
N GLY A 132 -0.80 -3.05 3.01
CA GLY A 132 -0.60 -1.80 3.71
C GLY A 132 -1.61 -0.73 3.33
N TRP A 133 -1.94 -0.57 2.04
CA TRP A 133 -3.00 0.34 1.61
C TRP A 133 -4.35 -0.11 2.15
N LEU A 134 -4.68 -1.40 2.07
CA LEU A 134 -5.92 -1.93 2.66
C LEU A 134 -5.99 -1.59 4.15
N ALA A 135 -4.98 -1.96 4.94
CA ALA A 135 -4.94 -1.65 6.38
C ALA A 135 -5.06 -0.14 6.65
N TYR A 136 -4.33 0.71 5.91
CA TYR A 136 -4.43 2.16 5.99
C TYR A 136 -5.88 2.64 5.77
N LEU A 137 -6.54 2.13 4.72
CA LEU A 137 -7.93 2.48 4.39
C LEU A 137 -8.91 2.02 5.47
N LEU A 138 -8.69 0.84 6.05
CA LEU A 138 -9.55 0.29 7.09
C LEU A 138 -9.52 1.12 8.38
N VAL A 139 -8.34 1.64 8.77
CA VAL A 139 -8.20 2.31 10.06
C VAL A 139 -8.20 3.83 9.99
N ARG A 140 -7.95 4.46 8.82
CA ARG A 140 -7.87 5.94 8.72
C ARG A 140 -9.14 6.65 9.18
N GLY A 141 -10.31 6.05 8.97
CA GLY A 141 -11.59 6.61 9.39
C GLY A 141 -11.72 6.76 10.90
N LEU A 142 -11.10 5.85 11.68
CA LEU A 142 -11.07 5.90 13.14
C LEU A 142 -10.22 7.08 13.61
N PHE A 143 -9.02 7.23 13.05
CA PHE A 143 -8.11 8.32 13.42
C PHE A 143 -8.63 9.70 13.02
N ASN A 144 -9.27 9.81 11.85
CA ASN A 144 -9.82 11.07 11.33
C ASN A 144 -11.22 11.39 11.87
N ARG A 145 -11.86 10.47 12.59
CA ARG A 145 -13.27 10.55 13.03
C ARG A 145 -14.19 10.89 11.85
N ALA A 146 -14.05 10.12 10.77
CA ALA A 146 -14.73 10.33 9.49
C ALA A 146 -15.67 9.18 9.16
N PHE A 147 -16.98 9.39 9.33
CA PHE A 147 -18.00 8.37 9.08
C PHE A 147 -17.95 7.81 7.66
N GLY A 148 -17.80 8.65 6.63
CA GLY A 148 -17.68 8.18 5.25
C GLY A 148 -16.49 7.25 5.00
N GLN A 149 -15.37 7.48 5.70
CA GLN A 149 -14.20 6.59 5.62
C GLN A 149 -14.47 5.25 6.31
N LEU A 150 -15.25 5.24 7.40
CA LEU A 150 -15.68 4.01 8.07
C LEU A 150 -16.65 3.19 7.22
N VAL A 151 -17.56 3.84 6.47
CA VAL A 151 -18.44 3.15 5.52
C VAL A 151 -17.62 2.49 4.41
N VAL A 152 -16.62 3.18 3.86
CA VAL A 152 -15.71 2.57 2.88
C VAL A 152 -14.91 1.43 3.49
N ALA A 153 -14.39 1.59 4.72
CA ALA A 153 -13.70 0.51 5.42
C ALA A 153 -14.59 -0.73 5.58
N ALA A 154 -15.87 -0.56 5.93
CA ALA A 154 -16.82 -1.66 6.01
C ALA A 154 -17.04 -2.33 4.64
N GLY A 155 -17.22 -1.56 3.58
CA GLY A 155 -17.32 -2.10 2.21
C GLY A 155 -16.06 -2.86 1.77
N LEU A 156 -14.88 -2.34 2.11
CA LEU A 156 -13.60 -3.01 1.84
C LEU A 156 -13.49 -4.33 2.62
N LEU A 157 -13.89 -4.36 3.89
CA LEU A 157 -13.92 -5.60 4.68
C LEU A 157 -14.92 -6.62 4.13
N LEU A 158 -16.07 -6.19 3.63
CA LEU A 158 -17.05 -7.10 3.05
C LEU A 158 -16.53 -7.77 1.78
N VAL A 159 -15.83 -7.03 0.93
CA VAL A 159 -15.33 -7.54 -0.37
C VAL A 159 -13.97 -8.24 -0.24
N TRP A 160 -13.06 -7.68 0.57
CA TRP A 160 -11.67 -8.14 0.69
C TRP A 160 -11.30 -8.65 2.08
N GLY A 161 -12.23 -8.76 3.04
CA GLY A 161 -11.92 -9.25 4.39
C GLY A 161 -11.26 -10.64 4.39
N GLY A 162 -11.60 -11.49 3.43
CA GLY A 162 -10.96 -12.79 3.24
C GLY A 162 -9.47 -12.71 2.92
N THR A 163 -8.97 -11.64 2.29
CA THR A 163 -7.53 -11.49 2.01
C THR A 163 -6.72 -11.32 3.29
N LEU A 164 -7.34 -10.87 4.40
CA LEU A 164 -6.65 -10.71 5.69
C LEU A 164 -6.17 -12.05 6.28
N TRP A 165 -6.69 -13.19 5.83
CA TRP A 165 -6.11 -14.49 6.16
C TRP A 165 -4.66 -14.64 5.66
N GLY A 166 -4.28 -13.90 4.62
CA GLY A 166 -2.90 -13.83 4.13
C GLY A 166 -1.91 -13.14 5.08
N LEU A 167 -2.37 -12.59 6.21
CA LEU A 167 -1.52 -12.11 7.30
C LEU A 167 -0.94 -13.26 8.15
N LEU A 168 -1.53 -14.45 8.05
CA LEU A 168 -1.12 -15.61 8.85
C LEU A 168 -0.16 -16.51 8.05
N PRO A 169 0.78 -17.19 8.74
CA PRO A 169 1.59 -18.23 8.11
C PRO A 169 0.71 -19.40 7.64
N GLY A 170 1.10 -20.07 6.57
CA GLY A 170 0.50 -21.35 6.17
C GLY A 170 0.31 -21.58 4.67
N ASN A 171 0.47 -20.56 3.82
CA ASN A 171 0.39 -20.72 2.37
C ASN A 171 1.79 -20.74 1.75
N PRO A 172 2.25 -21.89 1.21
CA PRO A 172 3.53 -21.98 0.52
C PRO A 172 3.61 -20.99 -0.65
N GLY A 173 4.78 -20.37 -0.83
CA GLY A 173 5.00 -19.38 -1.90
C GLY A 173 4.40 -18.00 -1.64
N ILE A 174 3.72 -17.78 -0.51
CA ILE A 174 3.20 -16.48 -0.11
C ILE A 174 3.97 -15.94 1.09
N SER A 175 4.54 -14.74 0.95
CA SER A 175 5.21 -14.04 2.06
C SER A 175 4.17 -13.39 2.97
N TRP A 176 3.69 -14.14 3.97
CA TRP A 176 2.81 -13.60 5.02
C TRP A 176 3.49 -12.49 5.82
N GLN A 177 4.84 -12.52 5.93
CA GLN A 177 5.62 -11.45 6.54
C GLN A 177 5.47 -10.15 5.75
N ALA A 178 5.55 -10.18 4.42
CA ALA A 178 5.31 -8.99 3.59
C ALA A 178 3.91 -8.42 3.83
N HIS A 179 2.89 -9.29 3.92
CA HIS A 179 1.52 -8.86 4.19
C HIS A 179 1.37 -8.26 5.59
N LEU A 180 1.90 -8.93 6.63
CA LEU A 180 1.82 -8.47 8.02
C LEU A 180 2.51 -7.12 8.20
N PHE A 181 3.77 -7.03 7.80
CA PHE A 181 4.54 -5.79 7.96
C PHE A 181 4.04 -4.68 7.03
N GLY A 182 3.53 -5.01 5.84
CA GLY A 182 2.77 -4.09 5.00
C GLY A 182 1.56 -3.51 5.75
N ALA A 183 0.71 -4.36 6.32
CA ALA A 183 -0.45 -3.95 7.09
C ALA A 183 -0.08 -3.08 8.30
N LEU A 184 0.96 -3.46 9.06
CA LEU A 184 1.50 -2.65 10.16
C LEU A 184 1.98 -1.28 9.68
N GLY A 185 2.70 -1.23 8.55
CA GLY A 185 3.10 0.01 7.90
C GLY A 185 1.91 0.89 7.53
N GLY A 186 0.80 0.28 7.08
CA GLY A 186 -0.45 0.97 6.77
C GLY A 186 -1.11 1.60 8.00
N VAL A 187 -1.16 0.86 9.11
CA VAL A 187 -1.68 1.37 10.39
C VAL A 187 -0.83 2.53 10.91
N LEU A 188 0.50 2.38 10.87
CA LEU A 188 1.45 3.44 11.24
C LEU A 188 1.27 4.69 10.36
N ALA A 189 1.13 4.51 9.05
CA ALA A 189 0.89 5.59 8.11
C ALA A 189 -0.40 6.35 8.40
N ALA A 190 -1.48 5.65 8.77
CA ALA A 190 -2.75 6.26 9.14
C ALA A 190 -2.62 7.09 10.43
N TRP A 191 -1.89 6.57 11.42
CA TRP A 191 -1.63 7.30 12.66
C TRP A 191 -0.80 8.57 12.44
N PHE A 192 0.30 8.48 11.69
CA PHE A 192 1.14 9.64 11.37
C PHE A 192 0.39 10.69 10.54
N ALA A 193 -0.40 10.25 9.55
CA ALA A 193 -1.21 11.16 8.74
C ALA A 193 -2.19 11.96 9.60
N ALA A 194 -2.90 11.29 10.52
CA ALA A 194 -3.84 11.94 11.42
C ALA A 194 -3.14 12.86 12.44
N ALA A 195 -1.95 12.49 12.93
CA ALA A 195 -1.16 13.35 13.80
C ALA A 195 -0.72 14.64 13.08
N ALA A 196 -0.29 14.53 11.82
CA ALA A 196 0.07 15.67 10.98
C ALA A 196 -1.12 16.60 10.73
N ASP A 197 -2.32 16.04 10.50
CA ASP A 197 -3.54 16.84 10.29
C ASP A 197 -3.96 17.59 11.56
N ARG A 198 -3.92 16.95 12.73
CA ARG A 198 -4.16 17.62 14.02
C ARG A 198 -3.18 18.77 14.28
N SER A 199 -1.90 18.55 13.98
CA SER A 199 -0.86 19.58 14.12
C SER A 199 -1.13 20.80 13.21
N LYS A 200 -1.50 20.55 11.94
CA LYS A 200 -1.89 21.62 11.00
C LYS A 200 -3.14 22.38 11.45
N ALA A 201 -4.15 21.68 11.96
CA ALA A 201 -5.36 22.31 12.49
C ALA A 201 -5.06 23.22 13.69
N ARG A 202 -4.23 22.76 14.64
CA ARG A 202 -3.81 23.57 15.80
C ARG A 202 -3.07 24.83 15.37
N LYS A 203 -2.16 24.74 14.40
CA LYS A 203 -1.42 25.89 13.86
C LYS A 203 -2.29 26.91 13.13
N ARG A 204 -3.47 26.53 12.64
CA ARG A 204 -4.42 27.47 12.00
C ARG A 204 -5.29 28.24 13.00
N LEU A 205 -5.36 27.74 14.24
CA LEU A 205 -6.15 28.35 15.32
C LEU A 205 -5.29 29.20 16.26
N ALA A 206 -3.96 29.13 16.13
CA ALA A 206 -2.99 29.95 16.86
C ALA A 206 -2.59 31.14 15.99
#